data_AF-A0A0C9YWC9-F1
#
_entry.id   AF-A0A0C9YWC9-F1
#
_cell.length_a   1.000
_cell.length_b   1.000
_cell.length_c   1.000
_cell.angle_alpha   90.00
_cell.angle_beta   90.00
_cell.angle_gamma   90.00
#
_symmetry.space_group_name_H-M   'P 1'
#
loop_
_entity.id
_entity.type
_entity.pdbx_description
1 polymer ?
#
loop_
_entity_poly.entity_id
_entity_poly.type
_entity_poly.pdbx_seq_one_letter_code
_entity_poly.pdbx_strand_id
1 'polypeptide(L)'
;MLLWDRLHANFAGKFGDHLRLELLRILDKGGCQVMAKVEKNFSAMPCWHGLNHFDEALSVLYTNSQKFKDLSKVVVFACHDTLLPAEKEGYLLLRCLCAYIEFDLYTAFELHTMHMLAAGREALATFNTLMQVSPFVTASFSEKTENTKKNWNFPKNHMCAHAFDDVEAKGVTRNFSTKPNEKMHGPLKEKYQRCTNFKNVTDQILDIDHLELVLEFICCRITDYDTYISNKEIIGDDDTEQEDFFHVKLGSKTKHPLTLEAIEQRSITDKAFIQFQEKLNEFLNRYFTVVGKPLPGGKPVQFPPNAEIMEYKYIKVNFESVVDWCQYTDHLRCNPNFHGRSCYDCVLIKSQQQDIFGQLIFMFQCMVGEETFPLALVQLYDAPTWPRLTKDIHLNLWRVHKQPRESAEFFSVQSIIHGALLCPDHTRISDYLVIDTIDIDMFLCLQTMHKAAGHH
;
A
#
# COMPACT_ATOMS: atom_id res chain seq x y z
N MET A 1 -3.73 0.59 35.21
CA MET A 1 -4.72 0.38 34.14
C MET A 1 -3.95 -0.08 32.91
N LEU A 2 -4.23 -1.29 32.40
CA LEU A 2 -3.57 -1.80 31.19
C LEU A 2 -3.97 -0.94 29.99
N LEU A 3 -3.03 -0.70 29.09
CA LEU A 3 -3.20 0.08 27.86
C LEU A 3 -3.37 -0.87 26.69
N TRP A 4 -4.27 -0.53 25.76
CA TRP A 4 -4.49 -1.33 24.57
C TRP A 4 -3.31 -1.25 23.59
N ASP A 5 -2.48 -2.29 23.52
CA ASP A 5 -1.37 -2.37 22.57
C ASP A 5 -1.73 -3.20 21.33
N ARG A 6 -1.59 -2.59 20.15
CA ARG A 6 -1.87 -3.22 18.84
C ARG A 6 -1.03 -4.45 18.60
N LEU A 7 0.23 -4.44 19.03
CA LEU A 7 1.14 -5.54 18.70
C LEU A 7 0.70 -6.84 19.38
N HIS A 8 0.49 -6.78 20.68
CA HIS A 8 0.15 -7.95 21.49
C HIS A 8 -1.33 -8.31 21.44
N ALA A 9 -2.22 -7.31 21.49
CA ALA A 9 -3.66 -7.56 21.53
C ALA A 9 -4.19 -7.97 20.16
N ASN A 10 -3.79 -7.26 19.10
CA ASN A 10 -4.26 -7.49 17.74
C ASN A 10 -3.39 -8.49 16.98
N PHE A 11 -2.16 -8.14 16.60
CA PHE A 11 -1.41 -8.93 15.61
C PHE A 11 -0.94 -10.28 16.14
N ALA A 12 -0.21 -10.31 17.25
CA ALA A 12 0.24 -11.56 17.86
C ALA A 12 -0.94 -12.32 18.50
N GLY A 13 -1.78 -11.59 19.24
CA GLY A 13 -2.94 -12.13 19.94
C GLY A 13 -4.08 -12.51 19.01
N LYS A 14 -5.00 -11.58 18.76
CA LYS A 14 -6.27 -11.88 18.11
C LYS A 14 -6.09 -12.49 16.72
N PHE A 15 -5.21 -11.94 15.89
CA PHE A 15 -4.97 -12.48 14.56
C PHE A 15 -4.12 -13.76 14.62
N GLY A 16 -2.89 -13.67 15.14
CA GLY A 16 -1.94 -14.78 15.18
C GLY A 16 -2.44 -16.01 15.94
N ASP A 17 -2.82 -15.84 17.22
CA ASP A 17 -3.21 -16.94 18.11
C ASP A 17 -4.67 -17.43 17.92
N HIS A 18 -5.54 -16.67 17.22
CA HIS A 18 -6.96 -17.02 17.11
C HIS A 18 -7.51 -17.02 15.68
N LEU A 19 -7.63 -15.86 15.01
CA LEU A 19 -8.29 -15.77 13.70
C LEU A 19 -7.54 -16.56 12.62
N ARG A 20 -6.21 -16.51 12.61
CA ARG A 20 -5.37 -17.29 11.69
C ARG A 20 -5.52 -18.79 11.92
N LEU A 21 -5.62 -19.25 13.16
CA LEU A 21 -5.81 -20.67 13.46
C LEU A 21 -7.17 -21.18 12.97
N GLU A 22 -8.22 -20.38 13.11
CA GLU A 22 -9.53 -20.71 12.52
C GLU A 22 -9.50 -20.71 11.00
N LEU A 23 -8.80 -19.76 10.38
CA LEU A 23 -8.61 -19.74 8.94
C LEU A 23 -7.92 -21.02 8.47
N LEU A 24 -6.81 -21.40 9.10
CA LEU A 24 -6.09 -22.64 8.77
C LEU A 24 -6.97 -23.87 8.94
N ARG A 25 -7.76 -23.97 10.03
CA ARG A 25 -8.69 -25.08 10.25
C ARG A 25 -9.73 -25.18 9.14
N ILE A 26 -10.31 -24.06 8.73
CA ILE A 26 -11.33 -24.02 7.66
C ILE A 26 -10.72 -24.41 6.31
N LEU A 27 -9.53 -23.89 5.99
CA LEU A 27 -8.84 -24.21 4.75
C LEU A 27 -8.40 -25.67 4.69
N ASP A 28 -7.89 -26.23 5.79
CA ASP A 28 -7.51 -27.64 5.91
C ASP A 28 -8.70 -28.58 5.66
N LYS A 29 -9.88 -28.22 6.21
CA LYS A 29 -11.13 -28.94 5.93
C LYS A 29 -11.56 -28.86 4.46
N GLY A 30 -11.27 -27.74 3.78
CA GLY A 30 -11.47 -27.58 2.34
C GLY A 30 -10.54 -28.45 1.49
N GLY A 31 -9.47 -29.00 2.09
CA GLY A 31 -8.51 -29.90 1.47
C GLY A 31 -7.35 -29.18 0.75
N CYS A 32 -6.36 -29.97 0.33
CA CYS A 32 -5.10 -29.45 -0.20
C CYS A 32 -5.26 -28.51 -1.40
N GLN A 33 -6.29 -28.69 -2.23
CA GLN A 33 -6.54 -27.83 -3.40
C GLN A 33 -6.96 -26.42 -2.99
N VAL A 34 -7.80 -26.30 -1.95
CA VAL A 34 -8.25 -25.01 -1.39
C VAL A 34 -7.07 -24.28 -0.77
N MET A 35 -6.25 -24.97 0.01
CA MET A 35 -5.02 -24.39 0.58
C MET A 35 -4.03 -23.93 -0.50
N ALA A 36 -3.75 -24.77 -1.49
CA ALA A 36 -2.83 -24.43 -2.57
C ALA A 36 -3.31 -23.24 -3.40
N LYS A 37 -4.64 -23.08 -3.56
CA LYS A 37 -5.22 -21.90 -4.22
C LYS A 37 -4.96 -20.63 -3.42
N VAL A 38 -5.24 -20.64 -2.12
CA VAL A 38 -5.00 -19.47 -1.25
C VAL A 38 -3.50 -19.12 -1.18
N GLU A 39 -2.63 -20.13 -1.10
CA GLU A 39 -1.17 -19.95 -1.13
C GLU A 39 -0.71 -19.29 -2.43
N LYS A 40 -1.24 -19.77 -3.57
CA LYS A 40 -1.00 -19.14 -4.87
C LYS A 40 -1.47 -17.70 -4.91
N ASN A 41 -2.62 -17.38 -4.31
CA ASN A 41 -3.12 -16.01 -4.26
C ASN A 41 -2.22 -15.10 -3.42
N PHE A 42 -1.67 -15.59 -2.30
CA PHE A 42 -0.67 -14.84 -1.52
C PHE A 42 0.62 -14.59 -2.31
N SER A 43 1.16 -15.61 -2.98
CA SER A 43 2.36 -15.47 -3.83
C SER A 43 2.13 -14.59 -5.06
N ALA A 44 0.88 -14.49 -5.54
CA ALA A 44 0.52 -13.60 -6.64
C ALA A 44 0.34 -12.13 -6.22
N MET A 45 0.36 -11.82 -4.91
CA MET A 45 0.24 -10.44 -4.44
C MET A 45 1.43 -9.60 -4.94
N PRO A 46 1.18 -8.38 -5.47
CA PRO A 46 2.29 -7.52 -5.89
C PRO A 46 3.19 -7.18 -4.70
N CYS A 47 4.49 -7.04 -4.98
CA CYS A 47 5.42 -6.48 -4.01
C CYS A 47 5.06 -5.01 -3.76
N TRP A 48 5.10 -4.57 -2.50
CA TRP A 48 4.86 -3.17 -2.14
C TRP A 48 5.87 -2.71 -1.10
N HIS A 49 6.24 -1.43 -1.16
CA HIS A 49 7.20 -0.87 -0.21
C HIS A 49 6.66 -0.97 1.22
N GLY A 50 7.45 -1.52 2.14
CA GLY A 50 7.05 -1.67 3.54
C GLY A 50 6.05 -2.81 3.81
N LEU A 51 5.72 -3.65 2.82
CA LEU A 51 4.88 -4.84 2.98
C LEU A 51 5.69 -6.10 2.70
N ASN A 52 5.63 -7.08 3.62
CA ASN A 52 6.24 -8.40 3.38
C ASN A 52 5.51 -9.13 2.24
N HIS A 53 6.28 -9.72 1.32
CA HIS A 53 5.77 -10.65 0.32
C HIS A 53 5.75 -12.07 0.90
N PHE A 54 4.70 -12.83 0.60
CA PHE A 54 4.47 -14.14 1.17
C PHE A 54 4.39 -15.21 0.07
N ASP A 55 5.49 -15.91 -0.18
CA ASP A 55 5.50 -17.09 -1.06
C ASP A 55 4.87 -18.32 -0.40
N GLU A 56 4.95 -18.38 0.94
CA GLU A 56 4.49 -19.51 1.79
C GLU A 56 3.79 -18.99 3.07
N ALA A 57 2.66 -18.31 2.89
CA ALA A 57 1.82 -17.69 3.92
C ALA A 57 1.19 -18.69 4.90
N LEU A 58 0.72 -19.85 4.44
CA LEU A 58 -0.02 -20.79 5.28
C LEU A 58 0.91 -21.81 5.95
N SER A 59 1.94 -22.27 5.24
CA SER A 59 2.86 -23.33 5.67
C SER A 59 3.90 -22.88 6.69
N VAL A 60 4.30 -21.61 6.69
CA VAL A 60 5.35 -21.11 7.60
C VAL A 60 4.79 -20.76 8.98
N LEU A 61 5.47 -21.24 10.02
CA LEU A 61 5.27 -20.79 11.40
C LEU A 61 5.96 -19.44 11.60
N TYR A 62 5.15 -18.38 11.67
CA TYR A 62 5.66 -17.04 11.98
C TYR A 62 5.78 -16.85 13.49
N THR A 63 6.95 -16.41 13.93
CA THR A 63 7.20 -15.96 15.31
C THR A 63 7.28 -14.43 15.42
N ASN A 64 7.20 -13.73 14.28
CA ASN A 64 7.32 -12.28 14.20
C ASN A 64 5.94 -11.63 14.05
N SER A 65 5.54 -10.86 15.05
CA SER A 65 4.29 -10.10 15.08
C SER A 65 4.13 -9.11 13.92
N GLN A 66 5.24 -8.61 13.35
CA GLN A 66 5.20 -7.77 12.15
C GLN A 66 4.75 -8.56 10.91
N LYS A 67 5.15 -9.83 10.77
CA LYS A 67 4.64 -10.69 9.69
C LYS A 67 3.15 -10.97 9.83
N PHE A 68 2.65 -11.11 11.06
CA PHE A 68 1.21 -11.24 11.31
C PHE A 68 0.44 -9.98 10.94
N LYS A 69 0.98 -8.79 11.26
CA LYS A 69 0.42 -7.51 10.81
C LYS A 69 0.32 -7.43 9.28
N ASP A 70 1.40 -7.77 8.59
CA ASP A 70 1.44 -7.64 7.13
C ASP A 70 0.55 -8.70 6.45
N LEU A 71 0.52 -9.92 7.00
CA LEU A 71 -0.36 -10.97 6.53
C LEU A 71 -1.84 -10.61 6.71
N SER A 72 -2.22 -10.01 7.84
CA SER A 72 -3.61 -9.63 8.10
C SER A 72 -4.11 -8.57 7.12
N LYS A 73 -3.24 -7.72 6.58
CA LYS A 73 -3.62 -6.71 5.58
C LYS A 73 -4.08 -7.37 4.26
N VAL A 74 -3.43 -8.44 3.83
CA VAL A 74 -3.70 -9.07 2.52
C VAL A 74 -4.59 -10.32 2.59
N VAL A 75 -4.89 -10.84 3.78
CA VAL A 75 -5.63 -12.11 3.97
C VAL A 75 -7.02 -12.12 3.33
N VAL A 76 -7.78 -11.02 3.43
CA VAL A 76 -9.12 -10.96 2.84
C VAL A 76 -9.05 -11.05 1.33
N PHE A 77 -8.08 -10.37 0.73
CA PHE A 77 -7.86 -10.39 -0.72
C PHE A 77 -7.36 -11.75 -1.20
N ALA A 78 -6.50 -12.44 -0.45
CA ALA A 78 -6.03 -13.76 -0.83
C ALA A 78 -7.12 -14.86 -0.72
N CYS A 79 -8.12 -14.67 0.16
CA CYS A 79 -9.14 -15.68 0.41
C CYS A 79 -10.50 -15.43 -0.27
N HIS A 80 -10.74 -14.23 -0.84
CA HIS A 80 -12.08 -13.81 -1.30
C HIS A 80 -12.70 -14.69 -2.40
N ASP A 81 -11.87 -15.35 -3.19
CA ASP A 81 -12.28 -16.18 -4.33
C ASP A 81 -12.39 -17.67 -3.98
N THR A 82 -12.05 -18.00 -2.74
CA THR A 82 -11.98 -19.37 -2.24
C THR A 82 -13.05 -19.57 -1.19
N LEU A 83 -13.12 -18.69 -0.19
CA LEU A 83 -14.17 -18.70 0.84
C LEU A 83 -15.41 -17.99 0.32
N LEU A 84 -16.23 -18.70 -0.45
CA LEU A 84 -17.42 -18.15 -1.13
C LEU A 84 -18.67 -18.14 -0.22
N PRO A 85 -19.71 -17.35 -0.52
CA PRO A 85 -20.95 -17.31 0.28
C PRO A 85 -21.65 -18.67 0.50
N ALA A 86 -21.43 -19.62 -0.41
CA ALA A 86 -21.92 -21.00 -0.26
C ALA A 86 -21.28 -21.72 0.94
N GLU A 87 -20.02 -21.40 1.26
CA GLU A 87 -19.27 -21.88 2.40
C GLU A 87 -19.57 -21.01 3.62
N LYS A 88 -20.71 -21.30 4.26
CA LYS A 88 -21.26 -20.46 5.34
C LYS A 88 -20.23 -20.12 6.43
N GLU A 89 -19.44 -21.09 6.89
CA GLU A 89 -18.46 -20.89 7.95
C GLU A 89 -17.26 -20.04 7.51
N GLY A 90 -16.61 -20.42 6.41
CA GLY A 90 -15.44 -19.70 5.87
C GLY A 90 -15.76 -18.27 5.46
N TYR A 91 -16.91 -18.07 4.82
CA TYR A 91 -17.35 -16.74 4.41
C TYR A 91 -17.68 -15.83 5.61
N LEU A 92 -18.25 -16.38 6.68
CA LEU A 92 -18.47 -15.63 7.92
C LEU A 92 -17.14 -15.23 8.58
N LEU A 93 -16.15 -16.13 8.61
CA LEU A 93 -14.81 -15.78 9.09
C LEU A 93 -14.19 -14.67 8.24
N LEU A 94 -14.35 -14.73 6.92
CA LEU A 94 -13.82 -13.71 6.01
C LEU A 94 -14.43 -12.33 6.27
N ARG A 95 -15.74 -12.27 6.54
CA ARG A 95 -16.41 -11.02 6.97
C ARG A 95 -15.88 -10.54 8.33
N CYS A 96 -15.64 -11.45 9.27
CA CYS A 96 -15.04 -11.10 10.56
C CYS A 96 -13.62 -10.55 10.40
N LEU A 97 -12.82 -11.13 9.51
CA LEU A 97 -11.46 -10.67 9.19
C LEU A 97 -11.49 -9.26 8.56
N CYS A 98 -12.41 -9.01 7.63
CA CYS A 98 -12.61 -7.69 7.05
C CYS A 98 -12.93 -6.63 8.13
N ALA A 99 -13.94 -6.89 8.98
CA ALA A 99 -14.30 -5.97 10.06
C ALA A 99 -13.19 -5.81 11.12
N TYR A 100 -12.40 -6.87 11.37
CA TYR A 100 -11.23 -6.81 12.24
C TYR A 100 -10.16 -5.86 11.70
N ILE A 101 -9.87 -5.94 10.40
CA ILE A 101 -8.87 -5.10 9.74
C ILE A 101 -9.33 -3.65 9.74
N GLU A 102 -10.60 -3.39 9.43
CA GLU A 102 -11.18 -2.04 9.48
C GLU A 102 -11.08 -1.42 10.88
N PHE A 103 -11.45 -2.17 11.92
CA PHE A 103 -11.23 -1.77 13.30
C PHE A 103 -9.76 -1.46 13.59
N ASP A 104 -8.82 -2.34 13.20
CA ASP A 104 -7.39 -2.12 13.44
C ASP A 104 -6.84 -0.89 12.69
N LEU A 105 -7.34 -0.60 11.48
CA LEU A 105 -6.98 0.61 10.73
C LEU A 105 -7.39 1.87 11.46
N TYR A 106 -8.62 1.94 12.00
CA TYR A 106 -9.04 3.11 12.80
C TYR A 106 -8.17 3.31 14.04
N THR A 107 -7.79 2.23 14.72
CA THR A 107 -6.91 2.35 15.89
C THR A 107 -5.46 2.73 15.53
N ALA A 108 -5.12 2.69 14.25
CA ALA A 108 -3.80 3.02 13.73
C ALA A 108 -3.59 4.52 13.51
N PHE A 109 -4.66 5.31 13.52
CA PHE A 109 -4.56 6.73 13.20
C PHE A 109 -3.69 7.45 14.23
N GLU A 110 -2.83 8.33 13.74
CA GLU A 110 -1.97 9.18 14.59
C GLU A 110 -2.67 10.48 14.98
N LEU A 111 -3.82 10.76 14.36
CA LEU A 111 -4.72 11.85 14.69
C LEU A 111 -6.16 11.33 14.70
N HIS A 112 -6.92 11.68 15.73
CA HIS A 112 -8.32 11.30 15.86
C HIS A 112 -9.22 12.53 16.00
N THR A 113 -10.13 12.72 15.05
CA THR A 113 -11.27 13.63 15.21
C THR A 113 -12.45 12.91 15.90
N MET A 114 -13.44 13.67 16.36
CA MET A 114 -14.68 13.09 16.93
C MET A 114 -15.39 12.15 15.96
N HIS A 115 -15.40 12.49 14.66
CA HIS A 115 -15.96 11.63 13.62
C HIS A 115 -15.14 10.33 13.45
N MET A 116 -13.81 10.41 13.46
CA MET A 116 -12.95 9.22 13.35
C MET A 116 -13.09 8.29 14.56
N LEU A 117 -13.25 8.85 15.78
CA LEU A 117 -13.53 8.06 16.98
C LEU A 117 -14.88 7.36 16.89
N ALA A 118 -15.93 8.06 16.46
CA ALA A 118 -17.25 7.47 16.25
C ALA A 118 -17.22 6.35 15.22
N ALA A 119 -16.57 6.57 14.06
CA ALA A 119 -16.41 5.56 13.02
C ALA A 119 -15.59 4.34 13.49
N GLY A 120 -14.52 4.57 14.26
CA GLY A 120 -13.75 3.48 14.85
C GLY A 120 -14.56 2.64 15.86
N ARG A 121 -15.38 3.29 16.69
CA ARG A 121 -16.30 2.60 17.61
C ARG A 121 -17.36 1.80 16.86
N GLU A 122 -17.86 2.32 15.74
CA GLU A 122 -18.78 1.61 14.84
C GLU A 122 -18.10 0.39 14.18
N ALA A 123 -16.88 0.53 13.68
CA ALA A 123 -16.09 -0.59 13.14
C ALA A 123 -15.88 -1.69 14.20
N LEU A 124 -15.58 -1.32 15.44
CA LEU A 124 -15.48 -2.26 16.56
C LEU A 124 -16.83 -2.94 16.86
N ALA A 125 -17.94 -2.21 16.83
CA ALA A 125 -19.28 -2.76 17.04
C ALA A 125 -19.65 -3.77 15.93
N THR A 126 -19.33 -3.45 14.67
CA THR A 126 -19.50 -4.34 13.51
C THR A 126 -18.66 -5.60 13.67
N PHE A 127 -17.39 -5.46 14.03
CA PHE A 127 -16.51 -6.60 14.30
C PHE A 127 -17.07 -7.49 15.42
N ASN A 128 -17.47 -6.91 16.55
CA ASN A 128 -18.04 -7.65 17.67
C ASN A 128 -19.36 -8.35 17.28
N THR A 129 -20.19 -7.73 16.45
CA THR A 129 -21.45 -8.30 15.95
C THR A 129 -21.21 -9.50 15.03
N LEU A 130 -20.20 -9.44 14.17
CA LEU A 130 -19.85 -10.55 13.29
C LEU A 130 -19.19 -11.70 14.06
N MET A 131 -18.39 -11.37 15.08
CA MET A 131 -17.67 -12.34 15.91
C MET A 131 -18.54 -13.01 16.96
N GLN A 132 -19.35 -12.24 17.68
CA GLN A 132 -20.06 -12.66 18.89
C GLN A 132 -21.58 -12.50 18.75
N VAL A 133 -22.28 -13.33 19.50
CA VAL A 133 -23.74 -13.34 19.64
C VAL A 133 -24.25 -12.04 20.24
N SER A 134 -25.08 -11.33 19.49
CA SER A 134 -26.08 -10.43 20.06
C SER A 134 -27.44 -11.14 19.99
N PRO A 135 -28.33 -11.02 21.00
CA PRO A 135 -29.68 -11.61 20.95
C PRO A 135 -30.54 -11.15 19.76
N PHE A 136 -30.07 -10.17 18.99
CA PHE A 136 -30.74 -9.62 17.81
C PHE A 136 -30.10 -10.05 16.47
N VAL A 137 -29.01 -10.83 16.48
CA VAL A 137 -28.24 -11.17 15.28
C VAL A 137 -28.37 -12.67 14.99
N THR A 138 -28.98 -13.01 13.86
CA THR A 138 -29.36 -14.39 13.49
C THR A 138 -28.21 -15.25 12.93
N ALA A 139 -26.96 -14.76 12.93
CA ALA A 139 -25.85 -15.42 12.24
C ALA A 139 -24.43 -14.91 12.61
N SER A 140 -23.95 -15.11 13.84
CA SER A 140 -22.54 -14.81 14.20
C SER A 140 -21.58 -15.94 13.79
N PHE A 141 -20.28 -15.63 13.64
CA PHE A 141 -19.27 -16.67 13.38
C PHE A 141 -19.14 -17.66 14.54
N SER A 142 -19.15 -17.18 15.80
CA SER A 142 -19.04 -18.06 16.97
C SER A 142 -20.18 -19.07 17.11
N GLU A 143 -21.39 -18.77 16.59
CA GLU A 143 -22.52 -19.70 16.62
C GLU A 143 -22.47 -20.73 15.50
N LYS A 144 -22.02 -20.29 14.31
CA LYS A 144 -22.07 -21.09 13.09
C LYS A 144 -20.80 -21.89 12.86
N THR A 145 -19.74 -21.61 13.61
CA THR A 145 -18.51 -22.38 13.55
C THR A 145 -18.72 -23.79 14.11
N GLU A 146 -18.13 -24.77 13.43
CA GLU A 146 -18.09 -26.14 13.92
C GLU A 146 -17.10 -26.31 15.09
N ASN A 147 -16.23 -25.31 15.35
CA ASN A 147 -15.31 -25.32 16.47
C ASN A 147 -16.00 -24.88 17.77
N THR A 148 -16.91 -25.73 18.27
CA THR A 148 -17.66 -25.48 19.52
C THR A 148 -16.78 -25.38 20.77
N LYS A 149 -15.51 -25.77 20.68
CA LYS A 149 -14.53 -25.67 21.78
C LYS A 149 -13.88 -24.29 21.87
N LYS A 150 -13.97 -23.45 20.83
CA LYS A 150 -13.33 -22.14 20.82
C LYS A 150 -14.07 -21.16 21.72
N ASN A 151 -13.41 -20.69 22.77
CA ASN A 151 -13.91 -19.60 23.60
C ASN A 151 -13.32 -18.26 23.13
N TRP A 152 -14.19 -17.33 22.71
CA TRP A 152 -13.82 -15.97 22.30
C TRP A 152 -13.75 -14.98 23.47
N ASN A 153 -14.08 -15.41 24.69
CA ASN A 153 -13.90 -14.66 25.93
C ASN A 153 -12.49 -14.89 26.49
N PHE A 154 -11.51 -14.23 25.89
CA PHE A 154 -10.13 -14.19 26.37
C PHE A 154 -9.66 -12.74 26.57
N PRO A 155 -8.71 -12.47 27.49
CA PRO A 155 -8.34 -11.11 27.89
C PRO A 155 -8.03 -10.17 26.72
N LYS A 156 -7.21 -10.61 25.75
CA LYS A 156 -6.84 -9.79 24.58
C LYS A 156 -8.04 -9.41 23.70
N ASN A 157 -9.07 -10.25 23.62
CA ASN A 157 -10.29 -9.92 22.88
C ASN A 157 -11.11 -8.85 23.62
N HIS A 158 -11.27 -9.02 24.94
CA HIS A 158 -12.00 -8.06 25.77
C HIS A 158 -11.34 -6.67 25.79
N MET A 159 -10.00 -6.62 25.79
CA MET A 159 -9.25 -5.35 25.77
C MET A 159 -9.64 -4.43 24.60
N CYS A 160 -10.15 -4.97 23.48
CA CYS A 160 -10.57 -4.16 22.33
C CYS A 160 -11.77 -3.28 22.64
N ALA A 161 -12.62 -3.64 23.62
CA ALA A 161 -13.75 -2.82 24.07
C ALA A 161 -13.30 -1.46 24.60
N HIS A 162 -12.06 -1.37 25.10
CA HIS A 162 -11.49 -0.16 25.69
C HIS A 162 -10.59 0.60 24.72
N ALA A 163 -10.43 0.15 23.46
CA ALA A 163 -9.43 0.70 22.55
C ALA A 163 -9.60 2.21 22.31
N PHE A 164 -10.83 2.66 22.01
CA PHE A 164 -11.11 4.08 21.77
C PHE A 164 -11.25 4.89 23.06
N ASP A 165 -11.64 4.27 24.17
CA ASP A 165 -11.63 4.92 25.50
C ASP A 165 -10.19 5.22 25.94
N ASP A 166 -9.26 4.29 25.67
CA ASP A 166 -7.83 4.51 25.88
C ASP A 166 -7.30 5.61 24.97
N VAL A 167 -7.74 5.69 23.71
CA VAL A 167 -7.35 6.76 22.79
C VAL A 167 -7.82 8.13 23.29
N GLU A 168 -9.09 8.23 23.71
CA GLU A 168 -9.64 9.47 24.26
C GLU A 168 -8.96 9.89 25.57
N ALA A 169 -8.66 8.93 26.45
CA ALA A 169 -8.09 9.23 27.76
C ALA A 169 -6.58 9.48 27.75
N LYS A 170 -5.84 8.85 26.81
CA LYS A 170 -4.36 8.74 26.88
C LYS A 170 -3.66 9.07 25.56
N GLY A 171 -4.40 9.39 24.50
CA GLY A 171 -3.86 9.74 23.19
C GLY A 171 -3.68 8.53 22.27
N VAL A 172 -3.05 8.73 21.12
CA VAL A 172 -2.99 7.71 20.06
C VAL A 172 -2.14 6.50 20.44
N THR A 173 -2.43 5.36 19.79
CA THR A 173 -1.83 4.05 20.13
C THR A 173 -0.32 4.00 19.94
N ARG A 174 0.22 4.88 19.10
CA ARG A 174 1.66 5.09 18.93
C ARG A 174 2.36 5.42 20.26
N ASN A 175 1.72 6.18 21.16
CA ASN A 175 2.32 6.70 22.39
C ASN A 175 2.54 5.63 23.46
N PHE A 176 1.84 4.50 23.38
CA PHE A 176 1.93 3.40 24.35
C PHE A 176 2.15 2.04 23.69
N SER A 177 2.65 2.06 22.45
CA SER A 177 3.11 0.87 21.74
C SER A 177 4.33 0.25 22.43
N THR A 178 4.35 -1.07 22.55
CA THR A 178 5.50 -1.79 23.11
C THR A 178 6.61 -2.06 22.09
N LYS A 179 6.37 -1.75 20.80
CA LYS A 179 7.30 -2.01 19.69
C LYS A 179 8.72 -1.47 19.93
N PRO A 180 8.93 -0.22 20.39
CA PRO A 180 10.29 0.29 20.61
C PRO A 180 11.06 -0.53 21.65
N ASN A 181 10.41 -0.86 22.76
CA ASN A 181 10.99 -1.64 23.85
C ASN A 181 11.30 -3.08 23.41
N GLU A 182 10.40 -3.72 22.65
CA GLU A 182 10.65 -5.06 22.10
C GLU A 182 11.82 -5.07 21.11
N LYS A 183 11.91 -4.05 20.24
CA LYS A 183 13.02 -3.94 19.28
C LYS A 183 14.36 -3.73 20.00
N MET A 184 14.36 -3.01 21.13
CA MET A 184 15.54 -2.77 21.95
C MET A 184 16.13 -4.06 22.56
N HIS A 185 15.32 -5.09 22.83
CA HIS A 185 15.82 -6.34 23.42
C HIS A 185 16.86 -7.06 22.56
N GLY A 186 16.76 -6.98 21.23
CA GLY A 186 17.71 -7.61 20.30
C GLY A 186 19.13 -7.06 20.48
N PRO A 187 19.36 -5.76 20.23
CA PRO A 187 20.65 -5.11 20.46
C PRO A 187 21.17 -5.27 21.89
N LEU A 188 20.30 -5.14 22.91
CA LEU A 188 20.73 -5.35 24.30
C LEU A 188 21.27 -6.75 24.55
N LYS A 189 20.62 -7.78 23.99
CA LYS A 189 21.10 -9.17 24.08
C LYS A 189 22.43 -9.34 23.36
N GLU A 190 22.60 -8.71 22.20
CA GLU A 190 23.85 -8.75 21.45
C GLU A 190 25.00 -8.08 22.23
N LYS A 191 24.79 -6.88 22.76
CA LYS A 191 25.76 -6.17 23.62
C LYS A 191 26.14 -7.01 24.82
N TYR A 192 25.16 -7.56 25.53
CA TYR A 192 25.40 -8.46 26.65
C TYR A 192 26.29 -9.65 26.26
N GLN A 193 25.99 -10.30 25.13
CA GLN A 193 26.68 -11.51 24.70
C GLN A 193 28.07 -11.26 24.11
N ARG A 194 28.27 -10.16 23.38
CA ARG A 194 29.47 -9.91 22.56
C ARG A 194 30.42 -8.88 23.16
N CYS A 195 29.92 -8.00 24.02
CA CYS A 195 30.64 -6.79 24.41
C CYS A 195 30.77 -6.60 25.93
N THR A 196 30.21 -7.51 26.75
CA THR A 196 30.37 -7.47 28.21
C THR A 196 31.19 -8.63 28.74
N ASN A 197 31.72 -8.47 29.95
CA ASN A 197 32.40 -9.54 30.68
C ASN A 197 31.45 -10.40 31.56
N PHE A 198 30.13 -10.29 31.37
CA PHE A 198 29.07 -10.98 32.12
C PHE A 198 29.02 -10.67 33.63
N LYS A 199 29.68 -9.61 34.12
CA LYS A 199 29.65 -9.18 35.53
C LYS A 199 29.34 -7.70 35.60
N ASN A 200 28.42 -7.28 36.47
CA ASN A 200 28.03 -5.85 36.60
C ASN A 200 27.76 -5.21 35.23
N VAL A 201 26.90 -5.86 34.44
CA VAL A 201 26.75 -5.59 33.00
C VAL A 201 26.03 -4.29 32.68
N THR A 202 25.29 -3.71 33.64
CA THR A 202 24.47 -2.51 33.42
C THR A 202 25.32 -1.35 32.94
N ASP A 203 26.38 -0.99 33.69
CA ASP A 203 27.24 0.15 33.35
C ASP A 203 27.98 -0.10 32.02
N GLN A 204 28.45 -1.33 31.80
CA GLN A 204 29.09 -1.71 30.52
C GLN A 204 28.15 -1.54 29.34
N ILE A 205 26.89 -1.99 29.45
CA ILE A 205 25.91 -1.85 28.37
C ILE A 205 25.59 -0.37 28.12
N LEU A 206 25.44 0.44 29.18
CA LEU A 206 25.20 1.87 29.06
C LEU A 206 26.38 2.59 28.40
N ASP A 207 27.62 2.24 28.74
CA ASP A 207 28.82 2.80 28.12
C ASP A 207 28.88 2.45 26.63
N ILE A 208 28.57 1.19 26.26
CA ILE A 208 28.52 0.74 24.86
C ILE A 208 27.43 1.50 24.09
N ASP A 209 26.22 1.61 24.68
CA ASP A 209 25.10 2.34 24.09
C ASP A 209 25.41 3.82 23.88
N HIS A 210 26.07 4.45 24.86
CA HIS A 210 26.52 5.83 24.74
C HIS A 210 27.53 6.00 23.61
N LEU A 211 28.52 5.10 23.51
CA LEU A 211 29.51 5.14 22.43
C LEU A 211 28.88 4.94 21.05
N GLU A 212 27.94 4.01 20.90
CA GLU A 212 27.19 3.80 19.67
C GLU A 212 26.39 5.05 19.28
N LEU A 213 25.69 5.68 20.24
CA LEU A 213 24.95 6.91 19.98
C LEU A 213 25.87 8.05 19.55
N VAL A 214 27.03 8.20 20.19
CA VAL A 214 28.04 9.20 19.81
C VAL A 214 28.58 8.93 18.40
N LEU A 215 28.86 7.68 18.07
CA LEU A 215 29.30 7.28 16.72
C LEU A 215 28.22 7.58 15.68
N GLU A 216 26.97 7.20 15.94
CA GLU A 216 25.84 7.48 15.05
C GLU A 216 25.65 9.00 14.87
N PHE A 217 25.72 9.78 15.95
CA PHE A 217 25.66 11.23 15.88
C PHE A 217 26.78 11.84 15.04
N ILE A 218 28.03 11.37 15.22
CA ILE A 218 29.18 11.81 14.41
C ILE A 218 28.93 11.44 12.94
N CYS A 219 28.50 10.22 12.65
CA CYS A 219 28.16 9.79 11.29
C CYS A 219 27.05 10.66 10.69
N CYS A 220 25.97 10.94 11.40
CA CYS A 220 24.92 11.86 10.97
C CYS A 220 25.48 13.24 10.67
N ARG A 221 26.35 13.79 11.53
CA ARG A 221 26.98 15.09 11.29
C ARG A 221 27.89 15.09 10.07
N ILE A 222 28.62 14.00 9.82
CA ILE A 222 29.41 13.82 8.61
C ILE A 222 28.48 13.75 7.41
N THR A 223 27.41 12.95 7.46
CA THR A 223 26.42 12.86 6.38
C THR A 223 25.72 14.19 6.10
N ASP A 224 25.35 14.96 7.13
CA ASP A 224 24.77 16.29 6.98
C ASP A 224 25.78 17.26 6.34
N TYR A 225 27.05 17.17 6.74
CA TYR A 225 28.11 17.98 6.18
C TYR A 225 28.42 17.59 4.73
N ASP A 226 28.49 16.30 4.42
CA ASP A 226 28.64 15.77 3.07
C ASP A 226 27.45 16.19 2.22
N THR A 227 26.22 16.09 2.72
CA THR A 227 25.02 16.58 2.03
C THR A 227 25.09 18.09 1.81
N TYR A 228 25.57 18.87 2.78
CA TYR A 228 25.75 20.31 2.64
C TYR A 228 26.88 20.66 1.67
N ILE A 229 27.97 19.91 1.65
CA ILE A 229 29.10 20.04 0.73
C ILE A 229 28.66 19.63 -0.67
N SER A 230 28.01 18.49 -0.87
CA SER A 230 27.36 18.10 -2.12
C SER A 230 26.39 19.19 -2.56
N ASN A 231 25.53 19.72 -1.69
CA ASN A 231 24.65 20.85 -2.02
C ASN A 231 25.39 22.16 -2.36
N LYS A 232 26.64 22.34 -1.90
CA LYS A 232 27.55 23.44 -2.28
C LYS A 232 28.38 23.14 -3.53
N GLU A 233 28.64 21.87 -3.81
CA GLU A 233 29.42 21.32 -4.93
C GLU A 233 28.54 20.91 -6.11
N ILE A 234 27.20 21.02 -6.01
CA ILE A 234 26.22 21.05 -7.12
C ILE A 234 26.32 22.39 -7.90
N ILE A 235 27.55 22.81 -8.16
CA ILE A 235 28.01 23.29 -9.47
C ILE A 235 29.14 22.32 -9.86
N GLY A 236 28.81 21.04 -10.11
CA GLY A 236 29.82 20.05 -10.49
C GLY A 236 29.58 18.62 -10.01
N ASP A 237 28.73 17.90 -10.74
CA ASP A 237 28.96 16.52 -11.22
C ASP A 237 29.32 15.43 -10.18
N ASP A 238 28.30 14.80 -9.56
CA ASP A 238 28.09 13.32 -9.54
C ASP A 238 26.99 12.94 -8.52
N ASP A 239 25.75 13.34 -8.79
CA ASP A 239 24.54 12.82 -8.14
C ASP A 239 23.49 12.71 -9.26
N THR A 240 23.01 11.50 -9.56
CA THR A 240 22.04 11.27 -10.66
C THR A 240 20.96 12.35 -10.68
N GLU A 241 20.90 13.12 -11.77
CA GLU A 241 20.00 14.26 -11.98
C GLU A 241 18.56 13.93 -11.57
N GLN A 242 18.18 14.30 -10.33
CA GLN A 242 16.80 14.24 -9.86
C GLN A 242 16.12 15.54 -10.28
N GLU A 243 15.04 15.44 -11.03
CA GLU A 243 14.28 16.60 -11.47
C GLU A 243 13.01 16.76 -10.63
N ASP A 244 12.92 17.91 -9.96
CA ASP A 244 11.84 18.27 -9.03
C ASP A 244 10.69 18.94 -9.78
N PHE A 245 9.49 18.34 -9.70
CA PHE A 245 8.25 18.85 -10.30
C PHE A 245 7.15 18.95 -9.25
N PHE A 246 7.11 20.09 -8.55
CA PHE A 246 6.12 20.36 -7.49
C PHE A 246 6.16 19.30 -6.38
N HIS A 247 5.17 18.40 -6.30
CA HIS A 247 5.14 17.31 -5.32
C HIS A 247 5.77 16.01 -5.81
N VAL A 248 6.31 15.99 -7.04
CA VAL A 248 6.84 14.79 -7.67
C VAL A 248 8.34 14.93 -7.94
N LYS A 249 9.11 13.85 -7.77
CA LYS A 249 10.53 13.79 -8.18
C LYS A 249 10.78 12.57 -9.05
N LEU A 250 11.30 12.78 -10.26
CA LEU A 250 11.68 11.68 -11.15
C LEU A 250 13.10 11.20 -10.85
N GLY A 251 13.33 9.90 -10.99
CA GLY A 251 14.63 9.28 -10.75
C GLY A 251 14.88 8.02 -11.57
N SER A 252 16.06 7.44 -11.39
CA SER A 252 16.56 6.33 -12.23
C SER A 252 16.51 6.68 -13.72
N LYS A 253 17.05 7.86 -14.06
CA LYS A 253 17.19 8.39 -15.42
C LYS A 253 17.99 7.41 -16.29
N THR A 254 17.51 7.12 -17.50
CA THR A 254 18.25 6.31 -18.47
C THR A 254 19.47 7.11 -18.96
N LYS A 255 20.62 6.43 -19.14
CA LYS A 255 21.90 7.08 -19.50
C LYS A 255 21.88 7.87 -20.81
N HIS A 256 21.04 7.44 -21.76
CA HIS A 256 20.94 8.06 -23.07
C HIS A 256 19.48 8.37 -23.38
N PRO A 257 19.21 9.52 -24.04
CA PRO A 257 17.90 9.80 -24.61
C PRO A 257 17.48 8.68 -25.57
N LEU A 258 16.17 8.46 -25.65
CA LEU A 258 15.56 7.52 -26.58
C LEU A 258 14.84 8.30 -27.66
N THR A 259 15.00 7.88 -28.92
CA THR A 259 14.20 8.43 -30.00
C THR A 259 12.77 7.92 -29.93
N LEU A 260 11.80 8.74 -30.36
CA LEU A 260 10.41 8.33 -30.45
C LEU A 260 10.23 7.09 -31.34
N GLU A 261 10.99 7.00 -32.44
CA GLU A 261 11.01 5.82 -33.30
C GLU A 261 11.43 4.56 -32.52
N ALA A 262 12.49 4.61 -31.72
CA ALA A 262 12.95 3.47 -30.92
C ALA A 262 11.91 3.05 -29.85
N ILE A 263 11.13 4.00 -29.34
CA ILE A 263 10.05 3.73 -28.38
C ILE A 263 8.86 3.11 -29.09
N GLU A 264 8.48 3.61 -30.26
CA GLU A 264 7.40 3.07 -31.08
C GLU A 264 7.69 1.60 -31.47
N GLN A 265 8.96 1.23 -31.70
CA GLN A 265 9.34 -0.18 -31.94
C GLN A 265 9.04 -1.11 -30.75
N ARG A 266 8.88 -0.58 -29.52
CA ARG A 266 8.42 -1.38 -28.36
C ARG A 266 6.99 -1.89 -28.55
N SER A 267 6.20 -1.31 -29.47
CA SER A 267 4.85 -1.78 -29.81
C SER A 267 4.81 -3.23 -30.30
N ILE A 268 5.92 -3.75 -30.83
CA ILE A 268 6.06 -5.15 -31.27
C ILE A 268 5.88 -6.11 -30.08
N THR A 269 6.37 -5.72 -28.89
CA THR A 269 6.33 -6.56 -27.69
C THR A 269 5.26 -6.11 -26.69
N ASP A 270 4.98 -4.81 -26.60
CA ASP A 270 4.00 -4.23 -25.69
C ASP A 270 3.08 -3.26 -26.42
N LYS A 271 1.82 -3.67 -26.56
CA LYS A 271 0.77 -2.91 -27.26
C LYS A 271 0.50 -1.52 -26.68
N ALA A 272 0.95 -1.21 -25.47
CA ALA A 272 0.82 0.13 -24.89
C ALA A 272 1.53 1.21 -25.73
N PHE A 273 2.57 0.83 -26.47
CA PHE A 273 3.35 1.75 -27.31
C PHE A 273 2.82 1.86 -28.74
N ILE A 274 1.66 1.28 -29.07
CA ILE A 274 1.02 1.49 -30.38
C ILE A 274 0.61 2.96 -30.52
N GLN A 275 1.02 3.58 -31.63
CA GLN A 275 0.77 4.97 -31.97
C GLN A 275 1.27 5.92 -30.88
N PHE A 276 2.40 5.61 -30.25
CA PHE A 276 2.95 6.38 -29.13
C PHE A 276 3.18 7.85 -29.52
N GLN A 277 3.82 8.09 -30.66
CA GLN A 277 4.08 9.45 -31.16
C GLN A 277 2.79 10.22 -31.46
N GLU A 278 1.80 9.59 -32.10
CA GLU A 278 0.52 10.21 -32.43
C GLU A 278 -0.27 10.57 -31.17
N LYS A 279 -0.38 9.64 -30.23
CA LYS A 279 -1.04 9.84 -28.92
C LYS A 279 -0.36 10.95 -28.10
N LEU A 280 0.97 11.06 -28.16
CA LEU A 280 1.72 12.10 -27.45
C LEU A 280 1.42 13.48 -28.02
N ASN A 281 1.45 13.60 -29.35
CA ASN A 281 1.10 14.84 -30.04
C ASN A 281 -0.35 15.24 -29.73
N GLU A 282 -1.30 14.31 -29.76
CA GLU A 282 -2.70 14.57 -29.41
C GLU A 282 -2.84 15.06 -27.96
N PHE A 283 -2.21 14.37 -27.01
CA PHE A 283 -2.25 14.73 -25.60
C PHE A 283 -1.74 16.17 -25.36
N LEU A 284 -0.58 16.52 -25.93
CA LEU A 284 0.02 17.84 -25.73
C LEU A 284 -0.81 18.95 -26.39
N ASN A 285 -1.30 18.74 -27.61
CA ASN A 285 -2.17 19.70 -28.28
C ASN A 285 -3.47 19.94 -27.49
N ARG A 286 -4.07 18.87 -26.94
CA ARG A 286 -5.23 18.97 -26.04
C ARG A 286 -4.87 19.74 -24.77
N TYR A 287 -3.72 19.47 -24.18
CA TYR A 287 -3.24 20.17 -22.98
C TYR A 287 -3.10 21.69 -23.21
N PHE A 288 -2.39 22.13 -24.26
CA PHE A 288 -2.25 23.56 -24.57
C PHE A 288 -3.60 24.25 -24.82
N THR A 289 -4.53 23.55 -25.47
CA THR A 289 -5.89 24.03 -25.70
C THR A 289 -6.65 24.24 -24.38
N VAL A 290 -6.60 23.27 -23.47
CA VAL A 290 -7.30 23.33 -22.17
C VAL A 290 -6.71 24.39 -21.24
N VAL A 291 -5.38 24.52 -21.20
CA VAL A 291 -4.68 25.48 -20.34
C VAL A 291 -4.75 26.91 -20.92
N GLY A 292 -5.14 27.07 -22.19
CA GLY A 292 -5.21 28.37 -22.86
C GLY A 292 -3.85 29.02 -23.11
N LYS A 293 -2.76 28.23 -23.05
CA LYS A 293 -1.41 28.68 -23.41
C LYS A 293 -1.26 28.70 -24.93
N PRO A 294 -0.60 29.73 -25.51
CA PRO A 294 -0.32 29.73 -26.94
C PRO A 294 0.59 28.55 -27.29
N LEU A 295 0.27 27.85 -28.38
CA LEU A 295 1.13 26.80 -28.91
C LEU A 295 2.51 27.39 -29.25
N PRO A 296 3.62 26.68 -28.98
CA PRO A 296 4.96 27.15 -29.35
C PRO A 296 5.03 27.48 -30.84
N GLY A 297 5.33 28.74 -31.18
CA GLY A 297 5.37 29.19 -32.57
C GLY A 297 4.02 29.22 -33.30
N GLY A 298 2.89 29.12 -32.58
CA GLY A 298 1.53 29.20 -33.12
C GLY A 298 1.10 27.97 -33.95
N LYS A 299 1.83 26.85 -33.87
CA LYS A 299 1.56 25.62 -34.63
C LYS A 299 1.29 24.44 -33.70
N PRO A 300 0.46 23.47 -34.11
CA PRO A 300 0.27 22.23 -33.35
C PRO A 300 1.61 21.55 -33.04
N VAL A 301 1.76 21.03 -31.84
CA VAL A 301 2.91 20.23 -31.42
C VAL A 301 2.95 18.97 -32.27
N GLN A 302 4.05 18.78 -32.99
CA GLN A 302 4.30 17.65 -33.86
C GLN A 302 5.77 17.24 -33.69
N PHE A 303 6.01 16.24 -32.86
CA PHE A 303 7.36 15.69 -32.74
C PHE A 303 7.73 14.93 -34.01
N PRO A 304 8.96 15.07 -34.54
CA PRO A 304 9.47 14.17 -35.57
C PRO A 304 9.87 12.80 -34.98
N PRO A 305 9.95 11.73 -35.78
CA PRO A 305 10.29 10.38 -35.28
C PRO A 305 11.67 10.29 -34.60
N ASN A 306 12.61 11.13 -35.01
CA ASN A 306 13.96 11.22 -34.43
C ASN A 306 14.03 12.14 -33.20
N ALA A 307 12.91 12.69 -32.72
CA ALA A 307 12.89 13.46 -31.49
C ALA A 307 13.31 12.60 -30.31
N GLU A 308 14.14 13.16 -29.44
CA GLU A 308 14.69 12.49 -28.27
C GLU A 308 13.89 12.83 -27.02
N ILE A 309 13.65 11.82 -26.18
CA ILE A 309 13.03 11.96 -24.87
C ILE A 309 13.84 11.22 -23.80
N MET A 310 13.76 11.70 -22.56
CA MET A 310 14.49 11.10 -21.43
C MET A 310 13.58 10.17 -20.63
N GLU A 311 13.89 8.87 -20.61
CA GLU A 311 13.15 7.86 -19.82
C GLU A 311 13.58 7.86 -18.34
N TYR A 312 12.59 7.67 -17.46
CA TYR A 312 12.74 7.50 -16.02
C TYR A 312 12.04 6.21 -15.58
N LYS A 313 12.59 5.54 -14.56
CA LYS A 313 12.08 4.24 -14.07
C LYS A 313 11.55 4.28 -12.64
N TYR A 314 11.65 5.44 -12.00
CA TYR A 314 11.32 5.64 -10.61
C TYR A 314 10.75 7.05 -10.39
N ILE A 315 9.78 7.16 -9.49
CA ILE A 315 9.12 8.41 -9.13
C ILE A 315 8.85 8.44 -7.63
N LYS A 316 9.18 9.57 -7.00
CA LYS A 316 8.71 9.92 -5.65
C LYS A 316 7.49 10.81 -5.79
N VAL A 317 6.42 10.47 -5.07
CA VAL A 317 5.19 11.29 -5.04
C VAL A 317 4.96 11.70 -3.60
N ASN A 318 5.06 13.00 -3.33
CA ASN A 318 4.72 13.58 -2.04
C ASN A 318 3.23 13.89 -2.02
N PHE A 319 2.51 13.45 -1.00
CA PHE A 319 1.09 13.73 -0.86
C PHE A 319 0.78 14.17 0.56
N GLU A 320 -0.26 14.98 0.71
CA GLU A 320 -0.81 15.35 2.01
C GLU A 320 -1.83 14.30 2.42
N SER A 321 -1.61 13.67 3.57
CA SER A 321 -2.50 12.62 4.08
C SER A 321 -3.83 13.20 4.54
N VAL A 322 -4.94 12.57 4.15
CA VAL A 322 -6.29 12.91 4.61
C VAL A 322 -6.54 12.52 6.07
N VAL A 323 -5.64 11.75 6.68
CA VAL A 323 -5.75 11.32 8.08
C VAL A 323 -5.29 12.43 9.03
N ASP A 324 -4.14 13.03 8.77
CA ASP A 324 -3.45 13.92 9.72
C ASP A 324 -2.86 15.19 9.09
N TRP A 325 -3.05 15.39 7.78
CA TRP A 325 -2.52 16.51 7.01
C TRP A 325 -0.98 16.60 6.98
N CYS A 326 -0.29 15.53 7.37
CA CYS A 326 1.15 15.44 7.21
C CYS A 326 1.52 15.06 5.78
N GLN A 327 2.71 15.47 5.35
CA GLN A 327 3.26 15.05 4.06
C GLN A 327 3.90 13.66 4.18
N TYR A 328 3.51 12.76 3.29
CA TYR A 328 4.10 11.43 3.11
C TYR A 328 4.64 11.27 1.69
N THR A 329 5.42 10.22 1.45
CA THR A 329 6.06 9.98 0.15
C THR A 329 5.88 8.53 -0.30
N ASP A 330 5.33 8.36 -1.50
CA ASP A 330 5.32 7.08 -2.20
C ASP A 330 6.55 6.91 -3.08
N HIS A 331 7.02 5.67 -3.14
CA HIS A 331 8.22 5.27 -3.89
C HIS A 331 7.82 4.29 -5.00
N LEU A 332 7.48 4.81 -6.17
CA LEU A 332 6.84 4.05 -7.25
C LEU A 332 7.79 3.79 -8.42
N ARG A 333 7.55 2.70 -9.15
CA ARG A 333 8.42 2.20 -10.22
C ARG A 333 7.62 1.76 -11.45
N CYS A 334 8.26 1.89 -12.61
CA CYS A 334 7.83 1.28 -13.87
C CYS A 334 9.04 0.63 -14.57
N ASN A 335 9.67 -0.32 -13.89
CA ASN A 335 10.91 -0.94 -14.35
C ASN A 335 10.64 -2.37 -14.86
N PRO A 336 10.89 -2.67 -16.15
CA PRO A 336 10.72 -4.02 -16.70
C PRO A 336 11.65 -5.07 -16.07
N ASN A 337 12.78 -4.65 -15.48
CA ASN A 337 13.74 -5.54 -14.83
C ASN A 337 14.30 -4.91 -13.54
N PHE A 338 13.58 -5.12 -12.45
CA PHE A 338 13.94 -4.75 -11.10
C PHE A 338 14.28 -6.02 -10.29
N HIS A 339 15.57 -6.22 -9.98
CA HIS A 339 16.07 -7.43 -9.30
C HIS A 339 15.61 -8.76 -9.96
N GLY A 340 15.56 -8.79 -11.29
CA GLY A 340 15.17 -9.99 -12.05
C GLY A 340 13.66 -10.19 -12.22
N ARG A 341 12.81 -9.23 -11.81
CA ARG A 341 11.35 -9.25 -12.01
C ARG A 341 10.85 -7.91 -12.56
N SER A 342 9.75 -7.90 -13.29
CA SER A 342 9.10 -6.64 -13.69
C SER A 342 8.38 -6.01 -12.50
N CYS A 343 8.42 -4.68 -12.40
CA CYS A 343 7.79 -3.90 -11.32
C CYS A 343 7.11 -2.68 -11.94
N TYR A 344 5.78 -2.73 -11.96
CA TYR A 344 4.91 -1.69 -12.49
C TYR A 344 3.87 -1.35 -11.44
N ASP A 345 4.17 -0.32 -10.66
CA ASP A 345 3.33 0.10 -9.55
C ASP A 345 2.07 0.80 -10.06
N CYS A 346 0.99 0.67 -9.28
CA CYS A 346 -0.27 1.33 -9.59
C CYS A 346 -0.40 2.64 -8.81
N VAL A 347 -1.22 3.54 -9.34
CA VAL A 347 -1.37 4.92 -8.89
C VAL A 347 -2.84 5.32 -8.91
N LEU A 348 -3.21 6.21 -8.00
CA LEU A 348 -4.43 7.00 -8.07
C LEU A 348 -4.11 8.32 -8.78
N ILE A 349 -4.84 8.64 -9.84
CA ILE A 349 -4.61 9.78 -10.71
C ILE A 349 -5.81 10.71 -10.67
N LYS A 350 -5.55 12.00 -10.56
CA LYS A 350 -6.55 13.05 -10.64
C LYS A 350 -7.03 13.23 -12.08
N SER A 351 -8.32 13.04 -12.31
CA SER A 351 -8.97 13.33 -13.60
C SER A 351 -10.06 14.40 -13.44
N GLN A 352 -10.62 14.89 -14.54
CA GLN A 352 -11.62 15.96 -14.55
C GLN A 352 -12.96 15.54 -13.94
N GLN A 353 -13.31 14.25 -14.03
CA GLN A 353 -14.60 13.73 -13.59
C GLN A 353 -14.53 13.07 -12.20
N GLN A 354 -13.57 12.17 -12.02
CA GLN A 354 -13.32 11.42 -10.79
C GLN A 354 -11.88 10.95 -10.75
N ASP A 355 -11.38 10.60 -9.57
CA ASP A 355 -10.05 9.99 -9.44
C ASP A 355 -10.06 8.56 -9.99
N ILE A 356 -9.02 8.21 -10.73
CA ILE A 356 -8.95 6.95 -11.50
C ILE A 356 -7.69 6.18 -11.10
N PHE A 357 -7.81 4.85 -11.01
CA PHE A 357 -6.67 3.97 -10.80
C PHE A 357 -5.98 3.64 -12.13
N GLY A 358 -4.65 3.62 -12.11
CA GLY A 358 -3.81 3.34 -13.28
C GLY A 358 -2.56 2.55 -12.91
N GLN A 359 -1.95 1.86 -13.87
CA GLN A 359 -0.63 1.22 -13.72
C GLN A 359 0.39 2.00 -14.54
N LEU A 360 1.49 2.42 -13.91
CA LEU A 360 2.58 3.10 -14.58
C LEU A 360 3.27 2.14 -15.55
N ILE A 361 3.37 2.51 -16.82
CA ILE A 361 4.04 1.71 -17.86
C ILE A 361 5.41 2.30 -18.19
N PHE A 362 5.45 3.61 -18.39
CA PHE A 362 6.63 4.31 -18.89
C PHE A 362 6.56 5.76 -18.43
N MET A 363 7.67 6.30 -17.91
CA MET A 363 7.77 7.69 -17.48
C MET A 363 8.90 8.36 -18.25
N PHE A 364 8.69 9.59 -18.67
CA PHE A 364 9.67 10.32 -19.47
C PHE A 364 9.50 11.83 -19.36
N GLN A 365 10.50 12.56 -19.86
CA GLN A 365 10.40 13.98 -20.11
C GLN A 365 10.61 14.27 -21.60
N CYS A 366 9.83 15.22 -22.10
CA CYS A 366 10.04 15.81 -23.42
C CYS A 366 10.06 17.34 -23.32
N MET A 367 10.74 17.99 -24.26
CA MET A 367 10.77 19.45 -24.38
C MET A 367 9.81 19.89 -25.48
N VAL A 368 8.99 20.91 -25.19
CA VAL A 368 8.08 21.53 -26.15
C VAL A 368 8.30 23.05 -26.10
N GLY A 369 8.98 23.59 -27.11
CA GLY A 369 9.48 24.96 -27.04
C GLY A 369 10.59 25.07 -25.99
N GLU A 370 10.39 25.91 -24.99
CA GLU A 370 11.30 26.08 -23.84
C GLU A 370 10.79 25.40 -22.55
N GLU A 371 9.62 24.76 -22.59
CA GLU A 371 9.02 24.10 -21.44
C GLU A 371 9.30 22.58 -21.45
N THR A 372 9.68 22.05 -20.28
CA THR A 372 9.87 20.60 -20.05
C THR A 372 8.59 19.98 -19.49
N PHE A 373 8.15 18.88 -20.09
CA PHE A 373 6.94 18.16 -19.73
C PHE A 373 7.26 16.78 -19.18
N PRO A 374 7.10 16.55 -17.86
CA PRO A 374 7.23 15.23 -17.27
C PRO A 374 5.92 14.46 -17.42
N LEU A 375 5.95 13.38 -18.20
CA LEU A 375 4.78 12.60 -18.59
C LEU A 375 4.92 11.13 -18.21
N ALA A 376 3.78 10.48 -17.98
CA ALA A 376 3.69 9.04 -17.81
C ALA A 376 2.69 8.45 -18.81
N LEU A 377 3.04 7.31 -19.39
CA LEU A 377 2.12 6.41 -20.07
C LEU A 377 1.53 5.45 -19.03
N VAL A 378 0.21 5.42 -18.94
CA VAL A 378 -0.51 4.72 -17.88
C VAL A 378 -1.59 3.81 -18.50
N GLN A 379 -1.70 2.58 -17.99
CA GLN A 379 -2.84 1.72 -18.29
C GLN A 379 -3.92 1.91 -17.24
N LEU A 380 -5.09 2.38 -17.65
CA LEU A 380 -6.20 2.70 -16.74
C LEU A 380 -7.00 1.47 -16.30
N TYR A 381 -7.68 1.59 -15.14
CA TYR A 381 -8.54 0.57 -14.55
C TYR A 381 -10.01 1.02 -14.41
N ASP A 382 -10.43 1.99 -15.19
CA ASP A 382 -11.78 2.57 -15.21
C ASP A 382 -12.71 1.97 -16.29
N ALA A 383 -12.34 0.83 -16.89
CA ALA A 383 -13.26 0.16 -17.81
C ALA A 383 -14.56 -0.23 -17.09
N PRO A 384 -15.70 -0.30 -17.82
CA PRO A 384 -16.99 -0.61 -17.22
C PRO A 384 -16.94 -1.88 -16.39
N THR A 385 -17.20 -1.75 -15.10
CA THR A 385 -17.35 -2.89 -14.19
C THR A 385 -18.78 -3.42 -14.26
N TRP A 386 -18.93 -4.72 -14.03
CA TRP A 386 -20.24 -5.32 -13.78
C TRP A 386 -20.87 -4.74 -12.50
N PRO A 387 -22.19 -4.89 -12.30
CA PRO A 387 -22.83 -4.53 -11.03
C PRO A 387 -22.06 -5.11 -9.83
N ARG A 388 -21.93 -4.31 -8.77
CA ARG A 388 -21.17 -4.66 -7.58
C ARG A 388 -21.64 -6.00 -7.04
N LEU A 389 -20.71 -6.92 -6.82
CA LEU A 389 -21.05 -8.25 -6.35
C LEU A 389 -21.48 -8.20 -4.89
N THR A 390 -22.39 -9.08 -4.50
CA THR A 390 -22.78 -9.24 -3.09
C THR A 390 -21.57 -9.45 -2.18
N LYS A 391 -20.55 -10.18 -2.66
CA LYS A 391 -19.29 -10.35 -1.90
C LYS A 391 -18.52 -9.05 -1.73
N ASP A 392 -18.49 -8.20 -2.75
CA ASP A 392 -17.77 -6.92 -2.73
C ASP A 392 -18.48 -5.93 -1.79
N ILE A 393 -19.80 -6.04 -1.61
CA ILE A 393 -20.57 -5.30 -0.60
C ILE A 393 -20.22 -5.82 0.80
N HIS A 394 -20.38 -7.13 1.04
CA HIS A 394 -20.19 -7.71 2.37
C HIS A 394 -18.76 -7.64 2.91
N LEU A 395 -17.76 -7.56 2.03
CA LEU A 395 -16.33 -7.50 2.35
C LEU A 395 -15.73 -6.11 2.08
N ASN A 396 -16.57 -5.13 1.79
CA ASN A 396 -16.19 -3.77 1.43
C ASN A 396 -15.06 -3.68 0.38
N LEU A 397 -15.09 -4.55 -0.64
CA LEU A 397 -14.06 -4.57 -1.68
C LEU A 397 -14.36 -3.50 -2.74
N TRP A 398 -13.30 -2.79 -3.14
CA TRP A 398 -13.32 -1.90 -4.29
C TRP A 398 -12.71 -2.59 -5.51
N ARG A 399 -13.56 -2.82 -6.51
CA ARG A 399 -13.20 -3.54 -7.72
C ARG A 399 -13.07 -2.59 -8.89
N VAL A 400 -12.00 -2.77 -9.65
CA VAL A 400 -11.68 -1.98 -10.84
C VAL A 400 -11.43 -2.91 -12.02
N HIS A 401 -11.70 -2.45 -13.25
CA HIS A 401 -11.51 -3.26 -14.45
C HIS A 401 -10.42 -2.66 -15.33
N LYS A 402 -9.37 -3.43 -15.58
CA LYS A 402 -8.21 -3.02 -16.36
C LYS A 402 -8.62 -2.84 -17.83
N GLN A 403 -8.37 -1.65 -18.37
CA GLN A 403 -8.56 -1.39 -19.79
C GLN A 403 -7.60 -2.24 -20.65
N PRO A 404 -7.90 -2.47 -21.95
CA PRO A 404 -6.98 -3.09 -22.88
C PRO A 404 -5.59 -2.42 -22.89
N ARG A 405 -4.52 -3.20 -23.11
CA ARG A 405 -3.15 -2.66 -23.06
C ARG A 405 -2.91 -1.55 -24.09
N GLU A 406 -3.58 -1.61 -25.24
CA GLU A 406 -3.49 -0.65 -26.34
C GLU A 406 -4.20 0.70 -26.07
N SER A 407 -5.09 0.76 -25.08
CA SER A 407 -5.75 2.01 -24.66
C SER A 407 -4.98 2.73 -23.54
N ALA A 408 -3.69 2.43 -23.38
CA ALA A 408 -2.84 3.22 -22.48
C ALA A 408 -2.81 4.69 -22.92
N GLU A 409 -2.88 5.58 -21.93
CA GLU A 409 -3.03 7.03 -22.12
C GLU A 409 -1.90 7.80 -21.42
N PHE A 410 -1.63 9.01 -21.91
CA PHE A 410 -0.66 9.91 -21.31
C PHE A 410 -1.29 10.77 -20.21
N PHE A 411 -0.54 10.92 -19.12
CA PHE A 411 -0.85 11.81 -18.02
C PHE A 411 0.38 12.64 -17.66
N SER A 412 0.16 13.86 -17.18
CA SER A 412 1.23 14.56 -16.46
C SER A 412 1.55 13.78 -15.19
N VAL A 413 2.83 13.58 -14.88
CA VAL A 413 3.20 12.92 -13.61
C VAL A 413 2.69 13.71 -12.39
N GLN A 414 2.49 15.02 -12.56
CA GLN A 414 1.91 15.90 -11.53
C GLN A 414 0.41 15.64 -11.29
N SER A 415 -0.26 14.83 -12.11
CA SER A 415 -1.64 14.40 -11.84
C SER A 415 -1.72 13.18 -10.93
N ILE A 416 -0.58 12.52 -10.65
CA ILE A 416 -0.52 11.40 -9.71
C ILE A 416 -0.77 11.94 -8.30
N ILE A 417 -1.79 11.42 -7.65
CA ILE A 417 -2.17 11.79 -6.28
C ILE A 417 -1.31 10.98 -5.30
N HIS A 418 -1.33 9.66 -5.44
CA HIS A 418 -0.79 8.71 -4.48
C HIS A 418 -0.62 7.32 -5.13
N GLY A 419 0.23 6.46 -4.57
CA GLY A 419 0.46 5.08 -5.01
C GLY A 419 -0.61 4.11 -4.53
N ALA A 420 -1.22 3.33 -5.41
CA ALA A 420 -2.25 2.36 -5.03
C ALA A 420 -1.75 0.92 -5.19
N LEU A 421 -1.93 0.06 -4.18
CA LEU A 421 -1.68 -1.37 -4.32
C LEU A 421 -2.93 -2.07 -4.87
N LEU A 422 -2.81 -2.73 -6.03
CA LEU A 422 -3.90 -3.48 -6.66
C LEU A 422 -3.51 -4.94 -6.86
N CYS A 423 -4.37 -5.88 -6.46
CA CYS A 423 -4.15 -7.31 -6.74
C CYS A 423 -5.13 -7.83 -7.80
N PRO A 424 -4.71 -8.79 -8.65
CA PRO A 424 -5.60 -9.40 -9.64
C PRO A 424 -6.72 -10.21 -8.95
N ASP A 425 -7.95 -10.12 -9.45
CA ASP A 425 -9.00 -11.08 -9.10
C ASP A 425 -8.88 -12.32 -10.00
N HIS A 426 -8.46 -13.44 -9.44
CA HIS A 426 -8.26 -14.68 -10.20
C HIS A 426 -9.56 -15.32 -10.72
N THR A 427 -10.74 -14.82 -10.34
CA THR A 427 -12.04 -15.29 -10.83
C THR A 427 -12.50 -14.59 -12.10
N ARG A 428 -11.96 -13.40 -12.41
CA ARG A 428 -12.39 -12.58 -13.54
C ARG A 428 -11.21 -11.95 -14.23
N ILE A 429 -11.06 -12.27 -15.52
CA ILE A 429 -9.99 -11.73 -16.35
C ILE A 429 -10.09 -10.20 -16.36
N SER A 430 -8.97 -9.53 -16.16
CA SER A 430 -8.84 -8.07 -16.12
C SER A 430 -9.51 -7.36 -14.94
N ASP A 431 -10.16 -8.07 -14.02
CA ASP A 431 -10.61 -7.46 -12.75
C ASP A 431 -9.47 -7.41 -11.73
N TYR A 432 -9.41 -6.32 -10.99
CA TYR A 432 -8.48 -6.12 -9.89
C TYR A 432 -9.23 -5.59 -8.67
N LEU A 433 -8.65 -5.82 -7.51
CA LEU A 433 -9.10 -5.27 -6.24
C LEU A 433 -8.06 -4.28 -5.72
N VAL A 434 -8.53 -3.12 -5.28
CA VAL A 434 -7.69 -2.14 -4.60
C VAL A 434 -7.50 -2.59 -3.15
N ILE A 435 -6.24 -2.68 -2.71
CA ILE A 435 -5.86 -3.06 -1.35
C ILE A 435 -5.69 -1.78 -0.54
N ASP A 436 -6.74 -1.43 0.20
CA ASP A 436 -6.84 -0.25 1.06
C ASP A 436 -6.40 -0.52 2.50
N THR A 437 -6.09 -1.77 2.84
CA THR A 437 -5.75 -2.19 4.20
C THR A 437 -4.28 -1.99 4.57
N ILE A 438 -3.44 -1.66 3.60
CA ILE A 438 -2.00 -1.51 3.82
C ILE A 438 -1.62 -0.12 4.32
N ASP A 439 -2.46 0.87 4.05
CA ASP A 439 -2.26 2.28 4.31
C ASP A 439 -3.56 2.92 4.83
N ILE A 440 -3.43 3.71 5.90
CA ILE A 440 -4.56 4.39 6.56
C ILE A 440 -5.08 5.57 5.74
N ASP A 441 -4.24 6.17 4.89
CA ASP A 441 -4.67 7.23 3.98
C ASP A 441 -5.53 6.65 2.86
N MET A 442 -4.99 5.66 2.13
CA MET A 442 -5.72 4.94 1.09
C MET A 442 -7.06 4.38 1.61
N PHE A 443 -7.11 3.87 2.84
CA PHE A 443 -8.35 3.46 3.50
C PHE A 443 -9.41 4.57 3.56
N LEU A 444 -9.06 5.77 4.06
CA LEU A 444 -10.01 6.89 4.13
C LEU A 444 -10.35 7.45 2.74
N CYS A 445 -9.39 7.48 1.83
CA CYS A 445 -9.60 7.83 0.43
C CYS A 445 -10.67 6.91 -0.20
N LEU A 446 -10.54 5.59 -0.06
CA LEU A 446 -11.54 4.65 -0.56
C LEU A 446 -12.89 4.76 0.14
N GLN A 447 -12.94 5.00 1.45
CA GLN A 447 -14.21 5.24 2.14
C GLN A 447 -14.94 6.47 1.55
N THR A 448 -14.20 7.51 1.19
CA THR A 448 -14.75 8.70 0.53
C THR A 448 -15.24 8.36 -0.88
N MET A 449 -14.47 7.57 -1.64
CA MET A 449 -14.89 7.08 -2.97
C MET A 449 -16.15 6.20 -2.90
N HIS A 450 -16.28 5.33 -1.89
CA HIS A 450 -17.49 4.54 -1.62
C HIS A 450 -18.71 5.45 -1.43
N LYS A 451 -18.59 6.47 -0.57
CA LYS A 451 -19.67 7.42 -0.32
C LYS A 451 -20.05 8.19 -1.59
N ALA A 452 -19.07 8.67 -2.34
CA ALA A 452 -19.30 9.38 -3.60
C ALA A 452 -19.99 8.51 -4.67
N ALA A 453 -19.69 7.21 -4.69
CA ALA A 453 -20.32 6.23 -5.57
C ALA A 453 -21.71 5.75 -5.09
N GLY A 454 -22.19 6.23 -3.93
CA GLY A 454 -23.46 5.76 -3.34
C GLY A 454 -23.40 4.34 -2.78
N HIS A 455 -22.19 3.86 -2.45
CA HIS A 455 -22.01 2.62 -1.72
C HIS A 455 -22.33 2.85 -0.23
N HIS A 456 -23.36 2.17 0.28
CA HIS A 456 -23.78 2.20 1.69
C HIS A 456 -23.44 0.90 2.40
#